data_AF-A0A7W7Q9W0-F1
#
_entry.id   AF-A0A7W7Q9W0-F1
#
_cell.length_a   1.000
_cell.length_b   1.000
_cell.length_c   1.000
_cell.angle_alpha   90.00
_cell.angle_beta   90.00
_cell.angle_gamma   90.00
#
_symmetry.space_group_name_H-M   'P 1'
#
loop_
_entity.id
_entity.type
_entity.pdbx_description
1 polymer ?
#
loop_
_entity_poly.entity_id
_entity_poly.type
_entity_poly.pdbx_seq_one_letter_code
_entity_poly.pdbx_strand_id
1 'polypeptide(L)' 'MYDVTDPRHPFFVTYENNRDFAESVEDGGDLAKAGDLGPEGLTFIPAEDSPTRTPLVAVANEVSGTTTLFRVTIS' A
#
# COMPACT_ATOMS: atom_id res chain seq x y z
N MET A 1 -3.47 -3.85 7.54
CA MET A 1 -4.54 -2.83 7.61
C MET A 1 -5.45 -3.14 8.78
N TYR A 2 -5.65 -2.15 9.63
CA TYR A 2 -6.55 -2.21 10.79
C TYR A 2 -7.62 -1.13 10.63
N ASP A 3 -8.83 -1.41 11.07
CA ASP A 3 -9.83 -0.39 11.34
C ASP A 3 -9.53 0.19 12.73
N VAL A 4 -9.36 1.51 12.79
CA VAL A 4 -9.04 2.27 14.01
C VAL A 4 -10.09 3.34 14.31
N THR A 5 -11.31 3.17 13.78
CA THR A 5 -12.43 4.11 13.97
C THR A 5 -12.80 4.27 15.45
N ASP A 6 -12.80 3.16 16.22
CA ASP A 6 -12.67 3.21 17.69
C ASP A 6 -11.22 2.85 18.07
N PRO A 7 -10.38 3.83 18.44
CA PRO A 7 -8.98 3.58 18.77
C PRO A 7 -8.78 2.68 20.01
N ARG A 8 -9.83 2.47 20.82
CA ARG A 8 -9.77 1.54 21.97
C ARG A 8 -10.10 0.10 21.59
N HIS A 9 -10.71 -0.11 20.43
CA HIS A 9 -11.09 -1.43 19.92
C HIS A 9 -10.68 -1.58 18.45
N PRO A 10 -9.38 -1.46 18.12
CA PRO A 10 -8.94 -1.69 16.76
C PRO A 10 -9.14 -3.16 16.40
N PHE A 11 -9.51 -3.42 15.14
CA PHE A 11 -9.59 -4.79 14.64
C PHE A 11 -8.86 -4.93 13.31
N PHE A 12 -8.32 -6.12 13.08
CA PHE A 12 -7.62 -6.45 11.86
C PHE A 12 -8.62 -6.58 10.71
N VAL A 13 -8.36 -5.90 9.60
CA VAL A 13 -9.19 -6.00 8.39
C VAL A 13 -8.52 -6.91 7.37
N THR A 14 -7.29 -6.58 6.98
CA THR A 14 -6.54 -7.35 5.98
C THR A 14 -5.05 -7.06 6.09
N TYR A 15 -4.23 -7.84 5.40
CA TYR A 15 -2.82 -7.57 5.19
C TYR A 15 -2.51 -7.81 3.72
N GLU A 16 -2.01 -6.77 3.05
CA GLU A 16 -1.54 -6.85 1.67
C GLU A 16 -0.06 -6.50 1.64
N ASN A 17 0.71 -7.37 1.03
CA ASN A 17 2.13 -7.15 0.81
C ASN A 17 2.51 -7.81 -0.52
N ASN A 18 2.85 -6.99 -1.51
CA ASN A 18 3.27 -7.40 -2.84
C ASN A 18 4.81 -7.49 -2.98
N ARG A 19 5.52 -7.43 -1.85
CA ARG A 19 6.97 -7.60 -1.78
C ARG A 19 7.37 -9.03 -2.10
N ASP A 20 8.32 -9.19 -3.01
CA ASP A 20 9.02 -10.45 -3.21
C ASP A 20 10.30 -10.46 -2.36
N PHE A 21 10.37 -11.40 -1.42
CA PHE A 21 11.53 -11.57 -0.54
C PHE A 21 12.58 -12.54 -1.10
N ALA A 22 12.30 -13.21 -2.22
CA ALA A 22 13.30 -14.00 -2.93
C ALA A 22 14.26 -13.13 -3.75
N GLU A 23 13.86 -11.90 -4.07
CA GLU A 23 14.69 -10.94 -4.80
C GLU A 23 15.59 -10.15 -3.84
N SER A 24 16.89 -10.14 -4.11
CA SER A 24 17.84 -9.31 -3.38
C SER A 24 17.55 -7.83 -3.64
N VAL A 25 17.65 -7.02 -2.61
CA VAL A 25 17.66 -5.55 -2.71
C VAL A 25 18.93 -4.91 -2.17
N GLU A 26 19.91 -5.76 -1.89
CA GLU A 26 21.27 -5.37 -1.62
C GLU A 26 22.14 -5.67 -2.85
N ASP A 27 23.35 -5.11 -2.87
CA ASP A 27 24.42 -5.45 -3.80
C ASP A 27 24.05 -5.42 -5.30
N GLY A 28 23.21 -4.45 -5.71
CA GLY A 28 22.84 -4.26 -7.12
C GLY A 28 21.68 -5.15 -7.59
N GLY A 29 20.89 -5.69 -6.66
CA GLY A 29 19.64 -6.39 -6.97
C GLY A 29 18.65 -5.57 -7.79
N ASP A 30 17.81 -6.26 -8.56
CA ASP A 30 16.83 -5.64 -9.45
C ASP A 30 15.56 -5.26 -8.67
N LEU A 31 15.50 -4.00 -8.23
CA LEU A 31 14.38 -3.49 -7.42
C LEU A 31 13.03 -3.64 -8.14
N ALA A 32 13.00 -3.67 -9.48
CA ALA A 32 11.77 -3.82 -10.23
C ALA A 32 11.12 -5.20 -10.04
N LYS A 33 11.91 -6.23 -9.71
CA LYS A 33 11.40 -7.58 -9.43
C LYS A 33 10.96 -7.76 -7.99
N ALA A 34 11.52 -6.97 -7.08
CA ALA A 34 11.32 -7.13 -5.67
C ALA A 34 9.95 -6.58 -5.16
N GLY A 35 9.16 -5.95 -6.03
CA GLY A 35 7.87 -5.34 -5.67
C GLY A 35 8.03 -4.04 -4.87
N ASP A 36 6.99 -3.65 -4.13
CA ASP A 36 7.01 -2.39 -3.39
C ASP A 36 8.01 -2.42 -2.22
N LEU A 37 8.76 -1.33 -2.06
CA LEU A 37 9.79 -1.21 -1.03
C LEU A 37 9.91 0.20 -0.48
N GLY A 38 9.92 0.31 0.86
CA GLY A 38 10.07 1.58 1.56
C GLY A 38 8.85 2.50 1.40
N PRO A 39 7.65 2.08 1.85
CA PRO A 39 6.48 2.96 1.84
C PRO A 39 6.66 4.12 2.82
N GLU A 40 6.57 5.36 2.33
CA GLU A 40 6.68 6.57 3.16
C GLU A 40 5.48 7.52 3.00
N GLY A 41 4.94 7.62 1.78
CA GLY A 41 3.79 8.47 1.48
C GLY A 41 2.48 7.69 1.51
N LEU A 42 1.48 8.20 2.21
CA LEU A 42 0.13 7.65 2.24
C LEU A 42 -0.89 8.76 1.97
N THR A 43 -1.70 8.60 0.92
CA THR A 43 -2.77 9.54 0.56
C THR A 43 -4.07 8.79 0.35
N PHE A 44 -5.11 9.17 1.09
CA PHE A 44 -6.47 8.71 0.82
C PHE A 44 -7.09 9.52 -0.31
N ILE A 45 -7.71 8.83 -1.26
CA ILE A 45 -8.43 9.43 -2.38
C ILE A 45 -9.91 9.03 -2.23
N PRO A 46 -10.82 9.97 -1.96
CA PRO A 46 -12.24 9.66 -1.83
C PRO A 46 -12.81 9.18 -3.17
N ALA A 47 -13.94 8.47 -3.10
CA ALA A 47 -14.57 7.86 -4.28
C ALA A 47 -14.94 8.90 -5.36
N GLU A 48 -15.29 10.12 -4.97
CA GLU A 48 -15.66 11.22 -5.87
C GLU A 48 -14.50 11.71 -6.74
N ASP A 49 -13.27 11.62 -6.22
CA ASP A 49 -12.04 12.02 -6.92
C ASP A 49 -11.36 10.84 -7.65
N SER A 50 -11.89 9.63 -7.48
CA SER A 50 -11.32 8.40 -8.03
C SER A 50 -11.88 8.09 -9.43
N PRO A 51 -11.02 7.75 -10.42
CA PRO A 51 -11.47 7.38 -11.77
C PRO A 51 -12.31 6.10 -11.79
N THR A 52 -12.23 5.29 -10.72
CA THR A 52 -13.00 4.05 -10.57
C THR A 52 -14.28 4.22 -9.75
N ARG A 53 -14.54 5.42 -9.21
CA ARG A 53 -15.63 5.70 -8.25
C ARG A 53 -15.61 4.81 -7.01
N THR A 54 -14.42 4.34 -6.62
CA THR A 54 -14.20 3.63 -5.35
C THR A 54 -13.11 4.35 -4.56
N PRO A 55 -13.18 4.37 -3.22
CA PRO A 55 -12.14 4.99 -2.41
C PRO A 55 -10.81 4.24 -2.59
N LEU A 56 -9.72 4.99 -2.70
CA LEU A 56 -8.37 4.43 -2.90
C LEU A 56 -7.43 4.93 -1.80
N VAL A 57 -6.36 4.17 -1.56
CA VAL A 57 -5.17 4.64 -0.85
C VAL A 57 -4.00 4.55 -1.83
N ALA A 58 -3.36 5.69 -2.09
CA ALA A 58 -2.10 5.76 -2.81
C ALA A 58 -0.95 5.62 -1.82
N VAL A 59 -0.04 4.69 -2.12
CA VAL A 59 1.17 4.45 -1.34
C VAL A 59 2.38 4.76 -2.21
N ALA A 60 3.20 5.72 -1.78
CA ALA A 60 4.47 6.04 -2.43
C ALA A 60 5.58 5.23 -1.76
N ASN A 61 6.29 4.44 -2.56
CA ASN A 61 7.39 3.59 -2.14
C ASN A 61 8.70 4.24 -2.59
N GLU A 62 9.41 4.88 -1.65
CA GLU A 62 10.60 5.67 -1.93
C GLU A 62 11.72 4.82 -2.54
N VAL A 63 11.98 3.64 -1.96
CA VAL A 63 13.13 2.81 -2.34
C VAL A 63 12.91 2.12 -3.69
N SER A 64 11.71 1.58 -3.94
CA SER A 64 11.39 0.99 -5.25
C SER A 64 11.04 2.04 -6.31
N GLY A 65 10.78 3.29 -5.94
CA GLY A 65 10.32 4.34 -6.84
C GLY A 65 8.93 4.10 -7.43
N THR A 66 8.12 3.25 -6.80
CA THR A 66 6.78 2.87 -7.26
C THR A 66 5.69 3.65 -6.53
N THR A 67 4.51 3.74 -7.14
CA THR A 67 3.29 4.19 -6.47
C THR A 67 2.20 3.15 -6.70
N THR A 68 1.62 2.65 -5.63
CA THR A 68 0.60 1.61 -5.66
C THR A 68 -0.74 2.15 -5.18
N LEU A 69 -1.80 1.79 -5.90
CA LEU A 69 -3.18 2.14 -5.55
C LEU A 69 -3.90 0.93 -4.99
N PHE A 70 -4.33 1.02 -3.73
CA PHE A 70 -5.17 0.02 -3.10
C PHE A 70 -6.61 0.51 -3.07
N ARG A 71 -7.55 -0.31 -3.54
CA ARG A 71 -8.98 -0.04 -3.35
C ARG A 71 -9.38 -0.36 -1.91
N VAL A 72 -10.07 0.57 -1.27
CA VAL A 72 -10.66 0.35 0.05
C VAL A 72 -12.06 -0.22 -0.12
N THR A 73 -12.31 -1.37 0.49
CA THR A 73 -13.64 -2.00 0.55
C THR A 73 -14.12 -1.98 1.99
N ILE A 74 -15.34 -1.52 2.22
CA ILE A 74 -16.01 -1.65 3.52
C ILE A 74 -16.67 -3.03 3.53
N SER A 75 -16.33 -3.87 4.50
CA SER A 75 -16.93 -5.19 4.73
C SER A 75 -18.01 -5.13 5.80
#